data_AF-A0A531MIQ6-F1
#
_entry.id   AF-A0A531MIQ6-F1
#
_cell.length_a   1.000
_cell.length_b   1.000
_cell.length_c   1.000
_cell.angle_alpha   90.00
_cell.angle_beta   90.00
_cell.angle_gamma   90.00
#
_symmetry.space_group_name_H-M   'P 1'
#
loop_
_entity.id
_entity.type
_entity.pdbx_description
1 polymer ?
#
loop_
_entity_poly.entity_id
_entity_poly.type
_entity_poly.pdbx_seq_one_letter_code
_entity_poly.pdbx_strand_id
1 'polypeptide(L)'
;IRTGTITTTGKDSIAIIAQSVGGGGGIGGAGFGRFGADDDGGGPNAIGFNTPGGTKGTGGKVTIIQSGAIETDGDRGHGIVAQAVGGGGGAGGTNSLGMGQSAAGSQGGIGDAAAASASTDSRVWVKGASAYAMFGQSATGDGDAHAVDLTAGDSLFAQGADSVAVYGESTAKGAKGNITINLNGQYTIGGAGTGVAAMLVGGADNTLTNHSLLYAMGATPTFEIQAAQFQAFQAFLLAPGPVVPTNAILESLLDNFSPFAITGTSGDDRVDNSQAAGTLGRV
;
A
#
# COMPACT_ATOMS: atom_id res chain seq x y z
N ILE A 1 -4.27 -15.43 -13.66
CA ILE A 1 -3.37 -16.40 -13.02
C ILE A 1 -2.05 -16.38 -13.75
N ARG A 2 -0.96 -16.03 -13.07
CA ARG A 2 0.39 -15.93 -13.65
C ARG A 2 1.34 -16.70 -12.73
N THR A 3 2.03 -17.70 -13.28
CA THR A 3 2.77 -18.74 -12.53
C THR A 3 4.30 -18.59 -12.61
N GLY A 4 4.81 -17.63 -13.37
CA GLY A 4 6.26 -17.35 -13.46
C GLY A 4 6.66 -16.18 -12.57
N THR A 5 7.91 -16.15 -12.12
CA THR A 5 8.47 -15.00 -11.40
C THR A 5 8.39 -13.75 -12.26
N ILE A 6 7.91 -12.65 -11.67
CA ILE A 6 7.94 -11.31 -12.28
C ILE A 6 9.05 -10.54 -11.60
N THR A 7 10.00 -10.05 -12.40
CA THR A 7 11.05 -9.14 -11.93
C THR A 7 10.92 -7.82 -12.66
N THR A 8 10.79 -6.72 -11.93
CA THR A 8 10.80 -5.37 -12.47
C THR A 8 11.91 -4.54 -11.83
N THR A 9 12.56 -3.68 -12.62
CA THR A 9 13.69 -2.86 -12.16
C THR A 9 13.56 -1.43 -12.70
N GLY A 10 13.88 -0.43 -11.88
CA GLY A 10 13.83 0.98 -12.22
C GLY A 10 12.80 1.73 -11.38
N LYS A 11 12.99 3.05 -11.24
CA LYS A 11 12.05 3.92 -10.53
C LYS A 11 10.65 3.83 -11.14
N ASP A 12 9.62 3.92 -10.32
CA ASP A 12 8.21 3.90 -10.72
C ASP A 12 7.77 2.59 -11.43
N SER A 13 8.56 1.51 -11.31
CA SER A 13 8.25 0.23 -11.96
C SER A 13 7.22 -0.57 -11.17
N ILE A 14 6.13 -0.97 -11.82
CA ILE A 14 5.07 -1.77 -11.19
C ILE A 14 5.06 -3.17 -11.80
N ALA A 15 5.07 -4.21 -10.97
CA ALA A 15 5.01 -5.59 -11.46
C ALA A 15 3.62 -5.96 -11.98
N ILE A 16 2.56 -5.69 -11.21
CA ILE A 16 1.17 -5.93 -11.62
C ILE A 16 0.30 -4.74 -11.21
N ILE A 17 -0.39 -4.16 -12.20
CA ILE A 17 -1.45 -3.18 -11.97
C ILE A 17 -2.73 -3.64 -12.67
N ALA A 18 -3.85 -3.60 -11.93
CA ALA A 18 -5.19 -3.71 -12.50
C ALA A 18 -6.05 -2.57 -11.95
N GLN A 19 -6.67 -1.82 -12.86
CA GLN A 19 -7.38 -0.61 -12.50
C GLN A 19 -8.70 -0.50 -13.26
N SER A 20 -9.76 -0.11 -12.56
CA SER A 20 -11.02 0.30 -13.17
C SER A 20 -11.41 1.68 -12.66
N VAL A 21 -11.62 2.63 -13.57
CA VAL A 21 -11.92 4.02 -13.23
C VAL A 21 -13.21 4.46 -13.90
N GLY A 22 -14.20 4.77 -13.08
CA GLY A 22 -15.40 5.45 -13.52
C GLY A 22 -15.16 6.95 -13.64
N GLY A 23 -15.68 7.58 -14.70
CA GLY A 23 -15.59 9.03 -14.92
C GLY A 23 -14.30 9.53 -15.59
N GLY A 24 -13.15 8.89 -15.33
CA GLY A 24 -11.84 9.34 -15.83
C GLY A 24 -10.91 9.75 -14.68
N GLY A 25 -9.74 10.34 -14.94
CA GLY A 25 -8.90 10.90 -13.86
C GLY A 25 -8.25 9.87 -12.92
N GLY A 26 -7.95 8.66 -13.42
CA GLY A 26 -7.15 7.66 -12.70
C GLY A 26 -5.73 8.13 -12.36
N ILE A 27 -4.84 7.20 -12.05
CA ILE A 27 -3.45 7.48 -11.64
C ILE A 27 -2.74 8.39 -12.67
N GLY A 28 -2.65 9.68 -12.36
CA GLY A 28 -1.97 10.67 -13.18
C GLY A 28 -0.65 11.03 -12.54
N GLY A 29 0.47 10.72 -13.22
CA GLY A 29 1.84 11.26 -13.07
C GLY A 29 2.54 11.24 -11.70
N ALA A 30 1.81 11.04 -10.61
CA ALA A 30 2.18 11.27 -9.23
C ALA A 30 1.55 10.23 -8.28
N GLY A 31 0.65 9.38 -8.78
CA GLY A 31 -0.21 8.53 -7.96
C GLY A 31 0.44 7.33 -7.27
N PHE A 32 1.77 7.19 -7.32
CA PHE A 32 2.46 6.00 -6.81
C PHE A 32 3.62 6.31 -5.86
N GLY A 33 4.09 7.55 -5.79
CA GLY A 33 5.23 7.91 -4.96
C GLY A 33 4.98 8.06 -3.46
N ARG A 34 4.02 7.31 -2.91
CA ARG A 34 3.40 7.50 -1.59
C ARG A 34 2.53 8.76 -1.44
N PHE A 35 2.82 9.88 -2.10
CA PHE A 35 1.87 10.96 -2.50
C PHE A 35 2.60 11.87 -3.51
N GLY A 36 2.60 11.57 -4.81
CA GLY A 36 3.46 12.30 -5.74
C GLY A 36 3.08 13.80 -5.85
N ALA A 37 3.99 14.65 -5.41
CA ALA A 37 5.02 15.16 -6.30
C ALA A 37 6.37 14.78 -5.66
N ASP A 38 7.34 14.31 -6.46
CA ASP A 38 8.70 14.06 -5.96
C ASP A 38 9.33 15.34 -5.39
N ASP A 39 10.42 15.17 -4.63
CA ASP A 39 11.29 16.21 -4.02
C ASP A 39 11.90 17.25 -4.99
N ASP A 40 11.51 17.25 -6.27
CA ASP A 40 11.75 18.33 -7.23
C ASP A 40 10.42 18.89 -7.77
N GLY A 41 9.46 19.18 -6.88
CA GLY A 41 8.13 19.78 -7.15
C GLY A 41 8.14 21.14 -7.88
N GLY A 42 8.79 21.22 -9.04
CA GLY A 42 9.04 22.42 -9.82
C GLY A 42 9.10 22.18 -11.34
N GLY A 43 8.75 21.00 -11.84
CA GLY A 43 8.61 20.75 -13.28
C GLY A 43 7.28 21.28 -13.84
N PRO A 44 7.25 22.18 -14.85
CA PRO A 44 6.03 22.80 -15.39
C PRO A 44 5.13 21.86 -16.23
N ASN A 45 5.27 20.54 -16.09
CA ASN A 45 4.64 19.54 -16.98
C ASN A 45 3.46 18.80 -16.34
N ALA A 46 2.83 19.35 -15.30
CA ALA A 46 1.51 18.89 -14.89
C ALA A 46 0.45 19.49 -15.82
N ILE A 47 0.04 18.76 -16.86
CA ILE A 47 -1.17 19.09 -17.62
C ILE A 47 -2.37 18.81 -16.71
N GLY A 48 -2.79 19.83 -15.95
CA GLY A 48 -4.00 19.80 -15.15
C GLY A 48 -5.23 20.12 -16.00
N PHE A 49 -6.15 19.18 -16.13
CA PHE A 49 -7.49 19.48 -16.63
C PHE A 49 -8.33 20.04 -15.48
N ASN A 50 -8.66 21.32 -15.54
CA ASN A 50 -9.61 21.93 -14.62
C ASN A 50 -11.04 21.56 -15.07
N THR A 51 -11.58 20.44 -14.56
CA THR A 51 -13.00 20.12 -14.69
C THR A 51 -13.73 20.55 -13.42
N PRO A 52 -14.64 21.53 -13.46
CA PRO A 52 -15.46 21.90 -12.32
C PRO A 52 -16.36 20.72 -11.93
N GLY A 53 -16.04 20.06 -10.81
CA GLY A 53 -16.68 18.81 -10.39
C GLY A 53 -16.08 17.60 -11.10
N GLY A 54 -15.71 16.57 -10.33
CA GLY A 54 -15.27 15.33 -10.94
C GLY A 54 -16.34 14.75 -11.87
N THR A 55 -15.88 14.07 -12.90
CA THR A 55 -16.71 13.37 -13.88
C THR A 55 -17.62 12.34 -13.23
N LYS A 56 -18.75 12.01 -13.85
CA LYS A 56 -19.59 10.91 -13.32
C LYS A 56 -19.12 9.56 -13.83
N GLY A 57 -19.13 8.54 -12.99
CA GLY A 57 -19.00 7.16 -13.45
C GLY A 57 -18.61 6.19 -12.36
N THR A 58 -19.03 4.94 -12.51
CA THR A 58 -18.75 3.87 -11.55
C THR A 58 -17.51 3.08 -11.97
N GLY A 59 -16.56 2.91 -11.07
CA GLY A 59 -15.42 2.00 -11.25
C GLY A 59 -15.90 0.55 -11.16
N GLY A 60 -15.46 -0.28 -12.09
CA GLY A 60 -15.78 -1.71 -12.13
C GLY A 60 -14.96 -2.53 -11.13
N LYS A 61 -15.39 -3.79 -10.92
CA LYS A 61 -14.70 -4.73 -10.05
C LYS A 61 -13.29 -5.03 -10.57
N VAL A 62 -12.31 -5.03 -9.68
CA VAL A 62 -10.93 -5.45 -9.96
C VAL A 62 -10.62 -6.75 -9.23
N THR A 63 -9.95 -7.67 -9.91
CA THR A 63 -9.47 -8.93 -9.32
C THR A 63 -8.11 -9.30 -9.89
N ILE A 64 -7.12 -9.46 -9.02
CA ILE A 64 -5.77 -9.97 -9.34
C ILE A 64 -5.58 -11.32 -8.65
N ILE A 65 -5.08 -12.31 -9.39
CA ILE A 65 -4.67 -13.61 -8.85
C ILE A 65 -3.26 -13.91 -9.36
N GLN A 66 -2.29 -13.86 -8.46
CA GLN A 66 -0.88 -14.09 -8.71
C GLN A 66 -0.41 -15.39 -8.06
N SER A 67 0.36 -16.19 -8.77
CA SER A 67 0.90 -17.45 -8.23
C SER A 67 2.41 -17.62 -8.40
N GLY A 68 3.07 -16.73 -9.14
CA GLY A 68 4.53 -16.63 -9.18
C GLY A 68 5.07 -15.58 -8.21
N ALA A 69 6.34 -15.72 -7.81
CA ALA A 69 7.01 -14.71 -6.98
C ALA A 69 7.09 -13.36 -7.72
N ILE A 70 7.06 -12.27 -6.96
CA ILE A 70 7.25 -10.91 -7.48
C ILE A 70 8.48 -10.31 -6.79
N GLU A 71 9.37 -9.75 -7.61
CA GLU A 71 10.48 -8.92 -7.16
C GLU A 71 10.46 -7.60 -7.93
N THR A 72 10.38 -6.49 -7.21
CA THR A 72 10.42 -5.15 -7.80
C THR A 72 11.54 -4.36 -7.14
N ASP A 73 12.38 -3.73 -7.95
CA ASP A 73 13.55 -2.98 -7.50
C ASP A 73 13.55 -1.57 -8.08
N GLY A 74 13.40 -0.56 -7.23
CA GLY A 74 13.40 0.85 -7.58
C GLY A 74 12.49 1.66 -6.66
N ASP A 75 12.87 2.91 -6.42
CA ASP A 75 12.01 3.85 -5.67
C ASP A 75 10.66 3.99 -6.35
N ARG A 76 9.59 3.99 -5.53
CA ARG A 76 8.20 3.97 -5.98
C ARG A 76 7.86 2.77 -6.87
N GLY A 77 8.63 1.69 -6.73
CA GLY A 77 8.38 0.42 -7.38
C GLY A 77 7.35 -0.39 -6.59
N HIS A 78 6.28 -0.84 -7.25
CA HIS A 78 5.19 -1.57 -6.58
C HIS A 78 5.08 -3.01 -7.05
N GLY A 79 4.67 -3.89 -6.14
CA GLY A 79 4.40 -5.28 -6.43
C GLY A 79 3.04 -5.42 -7.11
N ILE A 80 1.99 -5.52 -6.30
CA ILE A 80 0.61 -5.71 -6.77
C ILE A 80 -0.23 -4.49 -6.43
N VAL A 81 -0.91 -3.93 -7.44
CA VAL A 81 -1.83 -2.80 -7.31
C VAL A 81 -3.19 -3.16 -7.90
N ALA A 82 -4.22 -3.30 -7.05
CA ALA A 82 -5.62 -3.50 -7.44
C ALA A 82 -6.45 -2.26 -7.07
N GLN A 83 -7.06 -1.61 -8.06
CA GLN A 83 -7.72 -0.32 -7.82
C GLN A 83 -9.04 -0.17 -8.57
N ALA A 84 -10.12 0.03 -7.82
CA ALA A 84 -11.41 0.46 -8.32
C ALA A 84 -11.68 1.90 -7.85
N VAL A 85 -11.97 2.80 -8.80
CA VAL A 85 -12.25 4.21 -8.51
C VAL A 85 -13.57 4.65 -9.12
N GLY A 86 -14.42 5.25 -8.29
CA GLY A 86 -15.67 5.90 -8.69
C GLY A 86 -15.54 7.41 -8.83
N GLY A 87 -16.31 8.00 -9.73
CA GLY A 87 -16.45 9.44 -9.89
C GLY A 87 -15.22 10.18 -10.43
N GLY A 88 -14.13 9.49 -10.74
CA GLY A 88 -12.90 10.10 -11.26
C GLY A 88 -12.29 11.16 -10.35
N GLY A 89 -11.30 10.74 -9.58
CA GLY A 89 -10.46 11.59 -8.74
C GLY A 89 -9.18 10.82 -8.39
N GLY A 90 -8.04 11.48 -8.54
CA GLY A 90 -6.71 10.91 -8.27
C GLY A 90 -6.06 11.55 -7.05
N ALA A 91 -4.87 11.06 -6.69
CA ALA A 91 -4.02 11.58 -5.62
C ALA A 91 -3.63 13.05 -5.87
N GLY A 92 -4.53 13.97 -5.50
CA GLY A 92 -4.44 15.41 -5.76
C GLY A 92 -5.73 16.18 -5.46
N GLY A 93 -6.81 15.49 -5.07
CA GLY A 93 -8.15 16.05 -4.85
C GLY A 93 -8.36 16.94 -3.62
N THR A 94 -7.33 17.54 -3.01
CA THR A 94 -7.50 18.49 -1.91
C THR A 94 -6.95 19.88 -2.25
N ASN A 95 -7.87 20.73 -2.74
CA ASN A 95 -7.85 22.19 -2.60
C ASN A 95 -6.56 22.94 -3.01
N SER A 96 -6.20 22.95 -4.30
CA SER A 96 -5.11 23.83 -4.80
C SER A 96 -5.49 25.33 -4.93
N LEU A 97 -6.58 25.78 -4.28
CA LEU A 97 -7.12 27.15 -4.37
C LEU A 97 -6.28 28.23 -3.65
N GLY A 98 -4.96 28.10 -3.58
CA GLY A 98 -4.12 29.15 -2.99
C GLY A 98 -2.63 29.18 -3.37
N MET A 99 -2.09 28.17 -4.04
CA MET A 99 -0.62 28.06 -4.21
C MET A 99 -0.14 27.77 -5.65
N GLY A 100 -1.01 27.81 -6.66
CA GLY A 100 -0.57 27.82 -8.07
C GLY A 100 0.17 26.55 -8.55
N GLN A 101 0.06 25.44 -7.83
CA GLN A 101 0.62 24.15 -8.24
C GLN A 101 -0.48 23.26 -8.81
N SER A 102 -0.26 22.75 -10.02
CA SER A 102 -1.13 21.77 -10.67
C SER A 102 -0.91 20.40 -10.04
N ALA A 103 -1.76 20.01 -9.10
CA ALA A 103 -1.84 18.62 -8.65
C ALA A 103 -2.48 17.77 -9.75
N ALA A 104 -1.92 16.59 -10.01
CA ALA A 104 -2.50 15.64 -10.95
C ALA A 104 -3.71 14.95 -10.29
N GLY A 105 -4.92 15.44 -10.54
CA GLY A 105 -6.17 14.82 -10.08
C GLY A 105 -7.34 15.80 -10.01
N SER A 106 -8.55 15.36 -10.35
CA SER A 106 -9.80 16.08 -10.08
C SER A 106 -10.24 15.87 -8.63
N GLN A 107 -11.02 16.81 -8.06
CA GLN A 107 -11.88 16.47 -6.93
C GLN A 107 -12.78 15.31 -7.39
N GLY A 108 -12.78 14.20 -6.65
CA GLY A 108 -13.58 13.03 -7.00
C GLY A 108 -15.04 13.43 -7.25
N GLY A 109 -15.59 12.99 -8.37
CA GLY A 109 -16.95 13.27 -8.80
C GLY A 109 -17.95 12.23 -8.32
N ILE A 110 -19.10 12.19 -8.99
CA ILE A 110 -20.20 11.30 -8.60
C ILE A 110 -20.02 9.89 -9.19
N GLY A 111 -19.98 8.87 -8.35
CA GLY A 111 -20.06 7.48 -8.79
C GLY A 111 -19.39 6.50 -7.84
N ASP A 112 -19.80 5.25 -7.91
CA ASP A 112 -19.35 4.25 -6.94
C ASP A 112 -18.02 3.61 -7.37
N ALA A 113 -17.25 3.16 -6.40
CA ALA A 113 -16.12 2.29 -6.64
C ALA A 113 -16.52 0.86 -6.28
N ALA A 114 -16.55 -0.06 -7.26
CA ALA A 114 -16.80 -1.47 -6.95
C ALA A 114 -15.64 -2.09 -6.15
N ALA A 115 -15.76 -3.38 -5.82
CA ALA A 115 -14.76 -4.08 -5.02
C ALA A 115 -13.41 -4.22 -5.74
N ALA A 116 -12.33 -4.15 -4.97
CA ALA A 116 -10.98 -4.41 -5.43
C ALA A 116 -10.39 -5.59 -4.65
N SER A 117 -9.95 -6.62 -5.36
CA SER A 117 -9.34 -7.79 -4.74
C SER A 117 -8.00 -8.16 -5.37
N ALA A 118 -7.09 -8.63 -4.51
CA ALA A 118 -5.84 -9.23 -4.93
C ALA A 118 -5.49 -10.44 -4.05
N SER A 119 -5.02 -11.51 -4.68
CA SER A 119 -4.44 -12.64 -3.97
C SER A 119 -3.10 -13.04 -4.58
N THR A 120 -2.15 -13.42 -3.71
CA THR A 120 -0.87 -13.98 -4.12
C THR A 120 -0.56 -15.25 -3.33
N ASP A 121 -0.22 -16.34 -4.01
CA ASP A 121 0.22 -17.59 -3.36
C ASP A 121 1.75 -17.64 -3.17
N SER A 122 2.46 -16.62 -3.65
CA SER A 122 3.92 -16.54 -3.61
C SER A 122 4.38 -15.21 -3.03
N ARG A 123 5.63 -15.22 -2.55
CA ARG A 123 6.31 -14.04 -2.00
C ARG A 123 6.22 -12.83 -2.94
N VAL A 124 5.95 -11.67 -2.34
CA VAL A 124 6.07 -10.37 -3.00
C VAL A 124 7.13 -9.56 -2.27
N TRP A 125 8.16 -9.15 -3.00
CA TRP A 125 9.27 -8.38 -2.47
C TRP A 125 9.47 -7.11 -3.29
N VAL A 126 9.31 -5.96 -2.64
CA VAL A 126 9.61 -4.66 -3.25
C VAL A 126 10.77 -4.02 -2.50
N LYS A 127 11.71 -3.47 -3.27
CA LYS A 127 12.92 -2.76 -2.81
C LYS A 127 12.87 -1.35 -3.35
N GLY A 128 12.98 -0.35 -2.48
CA GLY A 128 12.90 1.06 -2.84
C GLY A 128 12.01 1.84 -1.90
N ALA A 129 12.26 3.15 -1.80
CA ALA A 129 11.46 4.03 -0.96
C ALA A 129 10.04 4.20 -1.51
N SER A 130 9.07 4.50 -0.64
CA SER A 130 7.68 4.80 -1.00
C SER A 130 7.01 3.70 -1.85
N ALA A 131 7.31 2.45 -1.53
CA ALA A 131 6.84 1.27 -2.26
C ALA A 131 5.67 0.56 -1.55
N TYR A 132 4.89 -0.19 -2.32
CA TYR A 132 3.83 -1.07 -1.82
C TYR A 132 4.09 -2.49 -2.32
N ALA A 133 4.18 -3.47 -1.42
CA ALA A 133 4.24 -4.86 -1.88
C ALA A 133 2.86 -5.30 -2.40
N MET A 134 1.80 -4.97 -1.66
CA MET A 134 0.43 -5.23 -2.05
C MET A 134 -0.48 -4.04 -1.72
N PHE A 135 -1.24 -3.58 -2.70
CA PHE A 135 -2.12 -2.42 -2.59
C PHE A 135 -3.51 -2.76 -3.13
N GLY A 136 -4.54 -2.45 -2.35
CA GLY A 136 -5.95 -2.56 -2.71
C GLY A 136 -6.70 -1.28 -2.41
N GLN A 137 -7.45 -0.76 -3.38
CA GLN A 137 -8.25 0.44 -3.19
C GLN A 137 -9.63 0.32 -3.84
N SER A 138 -10.66 0.68 -3.08
CA SER A 138 -11.99 1.04 -3.55
C SER A 138 -12.29 2.45 -3.07
N ALA A 139 -12.21 3.46 -3.94
CA ALA A 139 -12.30 4.85 -3.51
C ALA A 139 -13.12 5.75 -4.44
N THR A 140 -13.84 6.70 -3.86
CA THR A 140 -14.65 7.68 -4.60
C THR A 140 -14.74 9.03 -3.88
N GLY A 141 -15.04 10.09 -4.63
CA GLY A 141 -15.37 11.41 -4.09
C GLY A 141 -16.79 11.46 -3.55
N ASP A 142 -17.78 11.43 -4.45
CA ASP A 142 -19.22 11.47 -4.14
C ASP A 142 -19.89 10.16 -4.59
N GLY A 143 -19.93 9.14 -3.73
CA GLY A 143 -20.54 7.84 -4.03
C GLY A 143 -20.24 6.85 -2.92
N ASP A 144 -20.48 5.57 -3.21
CA ASP A 144 -20.17 4.47 -2.30
C ASP A 144 -18.86 3.77 -2.68
N ALA A 145 -18.02 3.47 -1.69
CA ALA A 145 -16.90 2.55 -1.80
C ALA A 145 -17.34 1.15 -1.39
N HIS A 146 -16.68 0.14 -1.93
CA HIS A 146 -17.00 -1.26 -1.69
C HIS A 146 -15.80 -2.00 -1.08
N ALA A 147 -15.93 -3.31 -0.96
CA ALA A 147 -14.97 -4.16 -0.27
C ALA A 147 -13.57 -4.10 -0.91
N VAL A 148 -12.56 -4.16 -0.05
CA VAL A 148 -11.17 -4.41 -0.44
C VAL A 148 -10.71 -5.70 0.21
N ASP A 149 -10.39 -6.70 -0.63
CA ASP A 149 -10.00 -8.03 -0.17
C ASP A 149 -8.56 -8.35 -0.61
N LEU A 150 -7.63 -8.42 0.34
CA LEU A 150 -6.21 -8.69 0.10
C LEU A 150 -5.77 -9.96 0.80
N THR A 151 -5.25 -10.93 0.05
CA THR A 151 -4.77 -12.20 0.60
C THR A 151 -3.33 -12.45 0.19
N ALA A 152 -2.44 -12.46 1.18
CA ALA A 152 -1.05 -12.88 1.04
C ALA A 152 -0.89 -14.32 1.53
N GLY A 153 -0.82 -15.27 0.60
CA GLY A 153 -0.56 -16.69 0.84
C GLY A 153 0.87 -17.00 1.27
N ASP A 154 1.81 -16.10 0.96
CA ASP A 154 3.20 -16.15 1.40
C ASP A 154 3.62 -14.73 1.86
N SER A 155 4.90 -14.57 2.20
CA SER A 155 5.45 -13.42 2.89
C SER A 155 5.47 -12.16 2.01
N LEU A 156 5.23 -11.01 2.63
CA LEU A 156 5.31 -9.69 2.02
C LEU A 156 6.52 -8.93 2.57
N PHE A 157 7.30 -8.33 1.68
CA PHE A 157 8.45 -7.51 2.05
C PHE A 157 8.39 -6.19 1.29
N ALA A 158 8.29 -5.08 2.02
CA ALA A 158 8.41 -3.74 1.49
C ALA A 158 9.63 -3.04 2.10
N GLN A 159 10.78 -3.26 1.49
CA GLN A 159 12.06 -2.78 1.96
C GLN A 159 12.38 -1.40 1.39
N GLY A 160 12.39 -0.39 2.24
CA GLY A 160 12.72 0.98 1.87
C GLY A 160 12.13 1.98 2.86
N ALA A 161 12.55 3.24 2.78
CA ALA A 161 11.93 4.29 3.57
C ALA A 161 10.47 4.46 3.14
N ASP A 162 9.57 4.61 4.10
CA ASP A 162 8.18 4.93 3.85
C ASP A 162 7.42 3.87 3.01
N SER A 163 7.91 2.63 2.99
CA SER A 163 7.27 1.55 2.22
C SER A 163 6.27 0.77 3.08
N VAL A 164 5.23 0.21 2.46
CA VAL A 164 4.16 -0.52 3.16
C VAL A 164 4.01 -1.92 2.56
N ALA A 165 3.99 -2.96 3.40
CA ALA A 165 3.89 -4.33 2.89
C ALA A 165 2.49 -4.60 2.32
N VAL A 166 1.44 -4.29 3.07
CA VAL A 166 0.06 -4.37 2.59
C VAL A 166 -0.72 -3.11 2.95
N TYR A 167 -1.43 -2.55 1.97
CA TYR A 167 -2.28 -1.38 2.11
C TYR A 167 -3.67 -1.66 1.55
N GLY A 168 -4.70 -1.49 2.38
CA GLY A 168 -6.10 -1.58 1.96
C GLY A 168 -6.83 -0.27 2.22
N GLU A 169 -7.61 0.21 1.26
CA GLU A 169 -8.38 1.44 1.40
C GLU A 169 -9.80 1.33 0.84
N SER A 170 -10.80 1.65 1.69
CA SER A 170 -12.19 1.81 1.27
C SER A 170 -12.70 3.18 1.70
N THR A 171 -12.61 4.18 0.81
CA THR A 171 -12.86 5.58 1.15
C THR A 171 -13.95 6.19 0.28
N ALA A 172 -14.95 6.78 0.93
CA ALA A 172 -16.10 7.41 0.29
C ALA A 172 -16.72 8.46 1.23
N LYS A 173 -17.43 9.44 0.66
CA LYS A 173 -18.39 10.26 1.43
C LYS A 173 -19.70 9.52 1.70
N GLY A 174 -20.09 8.60 0.82
CA GLY A 174 -21.21 7.68 1.02
C GLY A 174 -20.84 6.51 1.92
N ALA A 175 -21.38 5.34 1.63
CA ALA A 175 -21.04 4.11 2.32
C ALA A 175 -19.60 3.69 2.01
N LYS A 176 -18.93 3.12 3.01
CA LYS A 176 -17.62 2.46 2.86
C LYS A 176 -17.83 0.95 2.93
N GLY A 177 -17.06 0.20 2.15
CA GLY A 177 -17.05 -1.25 2.22
C GLY A 177 -16.07 -1.77 3.27
N ASN A 178 -16.08 -3.06 3.54
CA ASN A 178 -15.16 -3.65 4.50
C ASN A 178 -13.77 -3.86 3.86
N ILE A 179 -12.72 -3.66 4.63
CA ILE A 179 -11.36 -4.04 4.25
C ILE A 179 -11.03 -5.35 4.94
N THR A 180 -10.77 -6.39 4.16
CA THR A 180 -10.34 -7.70 4.62
C THR A 180 -8.90 -7.95 4.19
N ILE A 181 -7.99 -8.12 5.15
CA ILE A 181 -6.59 -8.47 4.89
C ILE A 181 -6.28 -9.81 5.55
N ASN A 182 -5.81 -10.78 4.77
CA ASN A 182 -5.38 -12.09 5.23
C ASN A 182 -3.87 -12.27 5.00
N LEU A 183 -3.10 -12.36 6.08
CA LEU A 183 -1.66 -12.53 6.07
C LEU A 183 -1.29 -13.94 6.48
N ASN A 184 -1.07 -14.82 5.51
CA ASN A 184 -0.80 -16.25 5.71
C ASN A 184 0.69 -16.59 5.57
N GLY A 185 1.52 -15.63 5.18
CA GLY A 185 2.96 -15.79 5.09
C GLY A 185 3.64 -15.87 6.44
N GLN A 186 4.94 -16.19 6.42
CA GLN A 186 5.79 -16.16 7.61
C GLN A 186 5.99 -14.73 8.12
N TYR A 187 6.21 -13.81 7.18
CA TYR A 187 6.58 -12.44 7.46
C TYR A 187 5.73 -11.46 6.66
N THR A 188 5.33 -10.38 7.31
CA THR A 188 4.82 -9.18 6.65
C THR A 188 5.66 -8.01 7.16
N ILE A 189 6.60 -7.55 6.34
CA ILE A 189 7.60 -6.55 6.75
C ILE A 189 7.39 -5.26 5.97
N GLY A 190 7.12 -4.19 6.70
CA GLY A 190 7.02 -2.83 6.21
C GLY A 190 8.34 -2.06 6.27
N GLY A 191 8.35 -0.91 5.60
CA GLY A 191 9.51 -0.06 5.46
C GLY A 191 9.89 0.72 6.71
N ALA A 192 10.96 1.51 6.58
CA ALA A 192 11.46 2.42 7.60
C ALA A 192 10.71 3.76 7.59
N GLY A 193 11.11 4.73 8.40
CA GLY A 193 10.50 6.06 8.44
C GLY A 193 9.06 5.97 8.95
N THR A 194 8.15 6.24 8.03
CA THR A 194 6.71 6.29 8.23
C THR A 194 6.02 5.08 7.57
N GLY A 195 6.81 4.06 7.19
CA GLY A 195 6.38 2.76 6.68
C GLY A 195 5.83 1.82 7.76
N VAL A 196 4.90 0.96 7.37
CA VAL A 196 4.24 -0.02 8.26
C VAL A 196 4.06 -1.36 7.55
N ALA A 197 3.91 -2.44 8.32
CA ALA A 197 3.70 -3.76 7.74
C ALA A 197 2.30 -3.86 7.09
N ALA A 198 1.27 -3.41 7.82
CA ALA A 198 -0.10 -3.42 7.33
C ALA A 198 -0.79 -2.08 7.64
N MET A 199 -1.52 -1.56 6.65
CA MET A 199 -2.25 -0.30 6.75
C MET A 199 -3.68 -0.44 6.22
N LEU A 200 -4.65 0.00 7.01
CA LEU A 200 -6.06 0.11 6.61
C LEU A 200 -6.50 1.57 6.69
N VAL A 201 -7.15 2.03 5.63
CA VAL A 201 -7.66 3.40 5.52
C VAL A 201 -9.12 3.38 5.12
N GLY A 202 -9.98 3.95 5.96
CA GLY A 202 -11.41 3.92 5.73
C GLY A 202 -12.05 2.59 6.10
N GLY A 203 -13.06 2.21 5.35
CA GLY A 203 -13.85 1.01 5.58
C GLY A 203 -14.85 1.10 6.72
N ALA A 204 -15.83 0.20 6.68
CA ALA A 204 -16.84 0.05 7.72
C ALA A 204 -16.36 -0.93 8.79
N ASP A 205 -16.51 -2.24 8.56
CA ASP A 205 -16.15 -3.28 9.53
C ASP A 205 -14.92 -4.03 9.03
N ASN A 206 -13.73 -3.54 9.38
CA ASN A 206 -12.50 -4.07 8.83
C ASN A 206 -12.00 -5.29 9.58
N THR A 207 -11.35 -6.22 8.86
CA THR A 207 -10.74 -7.41 9.46
C THR A 207 -9.32 -7.59 8.96
N LEU A 208 -8.36 -7.64 9.89
CA LEU A 208 -7.02 -8.15 9.64
C LEU A 208 -6.88 -9.52 10.31
N THR A 209 -6.75 -10.58 9.52
CA THR A 209 -6.35 -11.90 10.00
C THR A 209 -4.84 -12.06 9.79
N ASN A 210 -4.11 -12.11 10.89
CA ASN A 210 -2.66 -12.16 10.88
C ASN A 210 -2.13 -13.50 11.40
N HIS A 211 -1.52 -14.26 10.49
CA HIS A 211 -0.69 -15.41 10.80
C HIS A 211 0.82 -15.08 10.70
N SER A 212 1.20 -13.95 10.13
CA SER A 212 2.60 -13.54 9.98
C SER A 212 3.20 -12.93 11.25
N LEU A 213 4.52 -12.77 11.25
CA LEU A 213 5.18 -11.74 12.05
C LEU A 213 5.06 -10.39 11.32
N LEU A 214 4.38 -9.43 11.94
CA LEU A 214 4.35 -8.04 11.47
C LEU A 214 5.53 -7.28 12.04
N TYR A 215 6.23 -6.55 11.18
CA TYR A 215 7.35 -5.72 11.60
C TYR A 215 7.48 -4.50 10.69
N ALA A 216 7.69 -3.33 11.30
CA ALA A 216 8.07 -2.11 10.60
C ALA A 216 9.51 -1.76 10.96
N MET A 217 10.31 -1.37 9.98
CA MET A 217 11.75 -1.20 10.14
C MET A 217 12.18 0.07 10.92
N GLY A 218 11.23 0.90 11.36
CA GLY A 218 11.47 2.05 12.25
C GLY A 218 11.99 3.33 11.57
N ALA A 219 11.92 4.47 12.27
CA ALA A 219 12.06 5.80 11.66
C ALA A 219 13.48 6.35 11.45
N THR A 220 14.35 6.36 12.47
CA THR A 220 15.71 6.95 12.45
C THR A 220 16.42 6.68 13.80
N PRO A 221 17.77 6.81 13.89
CA PRO A 221 18.61 6.24 14.94
C PRO A 221 18.65 7.09 16.21
N THR A 222 17.71 6.92 17.14
CA THR A 222 17.90 7.38 18.52
C THR A 222 17.40 6.33 19.51
N PHE A 223 18.04 5.17 19.44
CA PHE A 223 18.37 4.37 20.61
C PHE A 223 19.90 4.48 20.74
N GLU A 224 20.49 4.24 21.92
CA GLU A 224 21.96 4.23 22.02
C GLU A 224 22.50 3.10 21.11
N ILE A 225 22.96 3.50 19.92
CA ILE A 225 23.28 2.56 18.84
C ILE A 225 24.57 1.86 19.19
N GLN A 226 24.49 0.56 19.40
CA GLN A 226 25.66 -0.29 19.18
C GLN A 226 25.97 -0.25 17.68
N ALA A 227 27.15 0.22 17.30
CA ALA A 227 27.57 0.37 15.90
C ALA A 227 27.35 -0.87 15.01
N ALA A 228 27.26 -2.06 15.62
CA ALA A 228 26.91 -3.32 14.96
C ALA A 228 25.47 -3.35 14.38
N GLN A 229 24.50 -2.70 15.01
CA GLN A 229 23.09 -2.69 14.56
C GLN A 229 22.89 -1.78 13.33
N PHE A 230 23.61 -0.66 13.23
CA PHE A 230 23.59 0.20 12.04
C PHE A 230 24.23 -0.48 10.82
N GLN A 231 25.30 -1.24 11.04
CA GLN A 231 25.91 -2.06 9.98
C GLN A 231 24.99 -3.20 9.55
N ALA A 232 24.25 -3.82 10.49
CA ALA A 232 23.27 -4.85 10.17
C ALA A 232 22.07 -4.29 9.37
N PHE A 233 21.61 -3.07 9.69
CA PHE A 233 20.53 -2.39 8.96
C PHE A 233 20.95 -1.87 7.58
N GLN A 234 22.16 -1.28 7.44
CA GLN A 234 22.69 -0.94 6.13
C GLN A 234 22.96 -2.18 5.29
N ALA A 235 23.50 -3.24 5.88
CA ALA A 235 23.68 -4.52 5.21
C ALA A 235 22.33 -5.15 4.82
N PHE A 236 21.27 -4.95 5.64
CA PHE A 236 19.91 -5.34 5.32
C PHE A 236 19.41 -4.62 4.06
N LEU A 237 19.46 -3.28 4.03
CA LEU A 237 19.05 -2.46 2.88
C LEU A 237 19.83 -2.79 1.60
N LEU A 238 21.06 -3.28 1.72
CA LEU A 238 21.94 -3.65 0.60
C LEU A 238 21.95 -5.16 0.31
N ALA A 239 21.13 -5.96 1.00
CA ALA A 239 21.18 -7.42 0.91
C ALA A 239 20.61 -7.94 -0.43
N PRO A 240 21.24 -8.96 -1.06
CA PRO A 240 20.75 -9.55 -2.30
C PRO A 240 19.52 -10.48 -2.12
N GLY A 241 18.89 -10.50 -0.93
CA GLY A 241 17.72 -11.34 -0.62
C GLY A 241 16.81 -10.72 0.44
N PRO A 242 15.56 -11.19 0.60
CA PRO A 242 14.69 -10.75 1.68
C PRO A 242 15.28 -11.26 2.99
N VAL A 243 15.82 -10.35 3.79
CA VAL A 243 16.42 -10.65 5.09
C VAL A 243 15.43 -10.26 6.19
N VAL A 244 15.38 -11.02 7.27
CA VAL A 244 14.62 -10.61 8.47
C VAL A 244 15.66 -10.15 9.47
N PRO A 245 15.57 -8.93 10.04
CA PRO A 245 16.53 -8.47 11.03
C PRO A 245 16.61 -9.49 12.18
N THR A 246 17.82 -9.93 12.54
CA THR A 246 18.02 -10.99 13.56
C THR A 246 17.42 -10.60 14.93
N ASN A 247 17.25 -9.31 15.16
CA ASN A 247 16.66 -8.75 16.37
C ASN A 247 15.15 -8.51 16.26
N ALA A 248 14.49 -8.71 15.11
CA ALA A 248 13.09 -8.32 14.89
C ALA A 248 12.12 -8.94 15.92
N ILE A 249 12.41 -10.15 16.43
CA ILE A 249 11.61 -10.80 17.48
C ILE A 249 11.80 -10.14 18.85
N LEU A 250 13.01 -9.64 19.15
CA LEU A 250 13.35 -8.96 20.40
C LEU A 250 12.98 -7.46 20.34
N GLU A 251 13.10 -6.83 19.17
CA GLU A 251 12.75 -5.44 18.90
C GLU A 251 11.23 -5.23 18.85
N SER A 252 10.44 -6.13 18.25
CA SER A 252 8.96 -6.11 18.35
C SER A 252 8.47 -6.13 19.81
N LEU A 253 9.27 -6.67 20.75
CA LEU A 253 8.92 -6.73 22.17
C LEU A 253 9.27 -5.43 22.94
N LEU A 254 10.13 -4.57 22.39
CA LEU A 254 10.78 -3.46 23.08
C LEU A 254 10.61 -2.10 22.38
N ASP A 255 10.11 -2.08 21.15
CA ASP A 255 9.99 -0.88 20.33
C ASP A 255 8.58 -0.27 20.37
N ASN A 256 8.51 1.05 20.24
CA ASN A 256 7.26 1.84 20.30
C ASN A 256 6.56 1.96 18.93
N PHE A 257 7.06 1.29 17.88
CA PHE A 257 6.44 1.36 16.56
C PHE A 257 5.30 0.35 16.46
N SER A 258 4.12 0.86 16.12
CA SER A 258 3.01 0.00 15.72
C SER A 258 3.28 -0.47 14.29
N PRO A 259 3.60 -1.76 14.03
CA PRO A 259 3.76 -2.27 12.67
C PRO A 259 2.43 -2.33 11.92
N PHE A 260 1.34 -1.97 12.60
CA PHE A 260 -0.03 -1.94 12.10
C PHE A 260 -0.63 -0.54 12.26
N ALA A 261 -1.30 -0.03 11.22
CA ALA A 261 -2.02 1.24 11.26
C ALA A 261 -3.45 1.08 10.74
N ILE A 262 -4.40 1.67 11.46
CA ILE A 262 -5.81 1.73 11.07
C ILE A 262 -6.33 3.15 11.27
N THR A 263 -6.93 3.73 10.23
CA THR A 263 -7.35 5.14 10.24
C THR A 263 -8.64 5.35 9.45
N GLY A 264 -9.45 6.34 9.85
CA GLY A 264 -10.61 6.78 9.07
C GLY A 264 -11.77 5.78 8.95
N THR A 265 -11.79 4.75 9.78
CA THR A 265 -12.81 3.70 9.80
C THR A 265 -14.14 4.22 10.36
N SER A 266 -15.25 3.54 10.08
CA SER A 266 -16.59 3.96 10.53
C SER A 266 -17.41 2.88 11.24
N GLY A 267 -16.85 1.69 11.45
CA GLY A 267 -17.51 0.55 12.08
C GLY A 267 -16.57 -0.20 13.03
N ASP A 268 -16.83 -1.49 13.24
CA ASP A 268 -16.09 -2.30 14.20
C ASP A 268 -14.88 -2.98 13.54
N ASP A 269 -13.68 -2.52 13.90
CA ASP A 269 -12.43 -3.07 13.39
C ASP A 269 -11.94 -4.25 14.24
N ARG A 270 -11.60 -5.34 13.56
CA ARG A 270 -11.14 -6.59 14.18
C ARG A 270 -9.73 -6.96 13.72
N VAL A 271 -8.86 -7.27 14.68
CA VAL A 271 -7.53 -7.83 14.42
C VAL A 271 -7.46 -9.21 15.08
N ASP A 272 -7.39 -10.25 14.26
CA ASP A 272 -7.26 -11.64 14.69
C ASP A 272 -5.82 -12.10 14.50
N ASN A 273 -5.04 -12.03 15.58
CA ASN A 273 -3.71 -12.63 15.63
C ASN A 273 -3.84 -14.10 16.02
N SER A 274 -3.45 -14.99 15.12
CA SER A 274 -3.41 -16.42 15.44
C SER A 274 -2.24 -17.10 14.74
N GLN A 275 -1.76 -18.21 15.28
CA GLN A 275 -0.69 -18.97 14.65
C GLN A 275 -1.28 -19.95 13.64
N ALA A 276 -0.78 -19.92 12.40
CA ALA A 276 -0.93 -21.01 11.45
C ALA A 276 0.35 -21.89 11.44
N ALA A 277 0.26 -23.13 10.95
CA ALA A 277 1.37 -24.10 11.00
C ALA A 277 2.69 -23.52 10.48
N GLY A 278 3.64 -23.33 11.40
CA GLY A 278 4.98 -22.82 11.11
C GLY A 278 5.11 -21.29 11.07
N THR A 279 4.05 -20.51 11.29
CA THR A 279 4.05 -19.03 11.29
C THR A 279 3.98 -18.48 12.72
N LEU A 280 4.27 -17.18 12.91
CA LEU A 280 4.38 -16.59 14.25
C LEU A 280 3.07 -15.98 14.79
N GLY A 281 2.21 -15.42 13.94
CA GLY A 281 0.92 -14.83 14.32
C GLY A 281 1.04 -13.70 15.35
N ARG A 282 1.98 -12.77 15.13
CA ARG A 282 2.32 -11.72 16.10
C ARG A 282 2.37 -10.34 15.44
N VAL A 283 1.94 -9.35 16.21
CA VAL A 283 2.13 -7.91 15.98
C VAL A 283 3.21 -7.45 16.93
#